data_AF-A0A972ZNT4-F1
#
_entry.id   AF-A0A972ZNT4-F1
#
_cell.length_a   1.000
_cell.length_b   1.000
_cell.length_c   1.000
_cell.angle_alpha   90.00
_cell.angle_beta   90.00
_cell.angle_gamma   90.00
#
_symmetry.space_group_name_H-M   'P 1'
#
loop_
_entity.id
_entity.type
_entity.pdbx_description
1 polymer ?
#
loop_
_entity_poly.entity_id
_entity_poly.type
_entity_poly.pdbx_seq_one_letter_code
_entity_poly.pdbx_strand_id
1 'polypeptide(L)'
;TYQAIEKGVVDGSLVGISVVRSFKLAEVVKNFMIDLPMGYSPQMIVMNKKVYAGLSAAQKKAIEANRGLTWSIRAAKLYENARLGGIKMVKERKDTNITKLTAAEKKLWDDRITQIAEDWVVRFEKAGYKDYRKMLAAYKSK
;
A
#
# COMPACT_ATOMS: atom_id res chain seq x y z
N THR A 1 13.70 6.15 4.32
CA THR A 1 13.32 6.90 3.11
C THR A 1 13.80 8.33 3.13
N TYR A 2 13.27 9.23 3.97
CA TYR A 2 13.67 10.65 4.01
C TYR A 2 15.20 10.85 3.98
N GLN A 3 15.91 10.34 4.98
CA GLN A 3 17.37 10.51 5.09
C GLN A 3 18.15 9.90 3.91
N ALA A 4 17.64 8.83 3.31
CA ALA A 4 18.31 8.20 2.17
C ALA A 4 18.18 9.07 0.92
N ILE A 5 17.03 9.74 0.73
CA ILE A 5 16.82 10.72 -0.34
C ILE A 5 17.64 11.98 -0.06
N GLU A 6 17.53 12.54 1.15
CA GLU A 6 18.24 13.74 1.59
C GLU A 6 19.76 13.63 1.41
N LYS A 7 20.33 12.46 1.75
CA LYS A 7 21.78 12.20 1.64
C LYS A 7 22.20 11.71 0.25
N GLY A 8 21.30 11.63 -0.72
CA GLY A 8 21.60 11.18 -2.08
C GLY A 8 22.00 9.70 -2.18
N VAL A 9 21.59 8.85 -1.23
CA VAL A 9 21.81 7.39 -1.30
C VAL A 9 20.85 6.75 -2.31
N VAL A 10 19.65 7.32 -2.45
CA VAL A 10 18.66 6.94 -3.46
C VAL A 10 18.04 8.20 -4.07
N ASP A 11 17.70 8.14 -5.36
CA ASP A 11 17.08 9.28 -6.06
C ASP A 11 15.58 9.44 -5.78
N GLY A 12 14.94 8.41 -5.23
CA GLY A 12 13.51 8.40 -4.98
C GLY A 12 13.02 7.16 -4.26
N SER A 13 11.71 7.08 -4.05
CA SER A 13 11.07 5.94 -3.39
C SER A 13 9.65 5.75 -3.89
N LEU A 14 9.23 4.50 -4.05
CA LEU A 14 7.82 4.15 -4.21
C LEU A 14 7.16 4.15 -2.83
N VAL A 15 6.18 5.04 -2.62
CA VAL A 15 5.42 5.14 -1.37
C VAL A 15 3.96 5.47 -1.67
N GLY A 16 3.07 5.13 -0.75
CA GLY A 16 1.71 5.66 -0.78
C GLY A 16 1.73 7.17 -0.57
N ILE A 17 1.06 7.95 -1.44
CA ILE A 17 1.03 9.42 -1.31
C ILE A 17 0.44 9.89 0.04
N SER A 18 -0.33 9.03 0.72
CA SER A 18 -0.86 9.24 2.06
C SER A 18 0.22 9.49 3.14
N VAL A 19 1.46 9.03 2.93
CA VAL A 19 2.53 9.12 3.94
C VAL A 19 3.49 10.30 3.72
N VAL A 20 3.36 11.03 2.60
CA VAL A 20 4.27 12.14 2.25
C VAL A 20 4.30 13.21 3.34
N ARG A 21 3.14 13.51 3.94
CA ARG A 21 3.04 14.46 5.05
C ARG A 21 3.67 13.93 6.33
N SER A 22 3.32 12.71 6.76
CA SER A 22 3.76 12.17 8.06
C SER A 22 5.26 11.93 8.12
N PHE A 23 5.89 11.58 7.00
CA PHE A 23 7.34 11.39 6.89
C PHE A 23 8.08 12.59 6.31
N LYS A 24 7.39 13.74 6.16
CA LYS A 24 7.98 14.99 5.64
C LYS A 24 8.67 14.86 4.29
N LEU A 25 8.32 13.86 3.48
CA LEU A 25 9.01 13.57 2.22
C LEU A 25 8.94 14.74 1.22
N ALA A 26 7.95 15.61 1.38
CA ALA A 26 7.85 16.88 0.66
C ALA A 26 9.10 17.77 0.85
N GLU A 27 9.75 17.79 2.01
CA GLU A 27 10.92 18.66 2.25
C GLU A 27 12.13 18.28 1.38
N VAL A 28 12.22 17.01 0.97
CA VAL A 28 13.36 16.43 0.24
C VAL A 28 12.99 15.94 -1.16
N VAL A 29 11.72 16.06 -1.57
CA VAL A 29 11.24 15.63 -2.89
C VAL A 29 10.36 16.70 -3.53
N LYS A 30 10.67 17.04 -4.78
CA LYS A 30 9.92 17.98 -5.63
C LYS A 30 9.16 17.32 -6.76
N ASN A 31 9.59 16.16 -7.24
CA ASN A 31 8.98 15.46 -8.37
C ASN A 31 8.11 14.30 -7.87
N PHE A 32 6.86 14.24 -8.30
CA PHE A 32 5.90 13.21 -7.91
C PHE A 32 5.28 12.56 -9.15
N MET A 33 5.27 11.24 -9.19
CA MET A 33 4.40 10.48 -10.08
C MET A 33 3.23 9.94 -9.25
N ILE A 34 2.01 10.29 -9.63
CA ILE A 34 0.80 9.89 -8.91
C ILE A 34 -0.04 8.94 -9.76
N ASP A 35 -0.90 8.16 -9.09
CA ASP A 35 -1.85 7.23 -9.73
C ASP A 35 -1.17 6.18 -10.64
N LEU A 36 0.03 5.73 -10.24
CA LEU A 36 0.73 4.64 -10.90
C LEU A 36 -0.08 3.33 -10.82
N PRO A 37 -0.06 2.47 -11.86
CA PRO A 37 -0.78 1.20 -11.86
C PRO A 37 -0.05 0.12 -11.04
N MET A 38 0.24 0.44 -9.79
CA MET A 38 0.89 -0.47 -8.85
C MET A 38 -0.10 -0.97 -7.82
N GLY A 39 0.15 -2.17 -7.30
CA GLY A 39 -0.63 -2.72 -6.21
C GLY A 39 -0.45 -1.94 -4.91
N TYR A 40 -1.29 -2.26 -3.92
CA TYR A 40 -1.18 -1.72 -2.57
C TYR A 40 -0.43 -2.69 -1.67
N SER A 41 0.40 -2.17 -0.76
CA SER A 41 0.98 -3.00 0.31
C SER A 41 -0.11 -3.33 1.34
N PRO A 42 -0.37 -4.61 1.65
CA PRO A 42 -1.30 -4.97 2.70
C PRO A 42 -0.77 -4.50 4.05
N GLN A 43 -1.69 -4.09 4.92
CA GLN A 43 -1.41 -3.78 6.32
C GLN A 43 -2.19 -4.71 7.21
N MET A 44 -1.56 -5.15 8.30
CA MET A 44 -2.18 -6.10 9.22
C MET A 44 -2.00 -5.61 10.65
N ILE A 45 -3.11 -5.56 11.39
CA ILE A 45 -3.09 -5.43 12.84
C ILE A 45 -3.29 -6.85 13.37
N VAL A 46 -2.26 -7.37 14.03
CA VAL A 46 -2.23 -8.75 14.51
C VAL A 46 -1.96 -8.79 16.01
N MET A 47 -2.51 -9.79 16.68
CA MET A 47 -2.31 -10.03 18.10
C MET A 47 -1.63 -11.37 18.33
N ASN A 48 -0.68 -11.41 19.26
CA ASN A 48 -0.07 -12.66 19.69
C ASN A 48 -1.13 -13.59 20.30
N LYS A 49 -1.16 -14.86 19.84
CA LYS A 49 -2.18 -15.83 20.28
C LYS A 49 -2.10 -16.18 21.77
N LYS A 50 -0.90 -16.27 22.36
CA LYS A 50 -0.71 -16.58 23.79
C LYS A 50 -1.21 -15.42 24.65
N VAL A 51 -0.90 -14.19 24.25
CA VAL A 51 -1.38 -12.98 24.94
C VAL A 51 -2.90 -12.91 24.87
N TYR A 52 -3.50 -13.13 23.70
CA TYR A 52 -4.97 -13.17 23.55
C TYR A 52 -5.60 -14.26 24.42
N ALA A 53 -4.99 -15.46 24.49
CA ALA A 53 -5.52 -16.56 25.30
C ALA A 53 -5.56 -16.22 26.80
N GLY A 54 -4.56 -15.48 27.30
CA GLY A 54 -4.48 -15.03 28.69
C GLY A 54 -5.40 -13.87 29.08
N LEU A 55 -6.11 -13.25 28.12
CA LEU A 55 -7.07 -12.19 28.41
C LEU A 55 -8.32 -12.70 29.16
N SER A 56 -8.88 -11.85 30.02
CA SER A 56 -10.19 -12.09 30.65
C SER A 56 -11.32 -12.12 29.61
N ALA A 57 -12.47 -12.67 29.98
CA ALA A 57 -13.65 -12.71 29.10
C ALA A 57 -14.07 -11.31 28.63
N ALA A 58 -14.05 -10.32 29.54
CA ALA A 58 -14.39 -8.94 29.21
C ALA A 58 -13.40 -8.31 28.21
N GLN A 59 -12.10 -8.56 28.38
CA GLN A 59 -11.06 -8.08 27.47
C GLN A 59 -11.17 -8.74 26.08
N LYS A 60 -11.40 -10.06 26.01
CA LYS A 60 -11.64 -10.76 24.74
C LYS A 60 -12.85 -10.16 24.02
N LYS A 61 -13.96 -9.96 24.73
CA LYS A 61 -15.17 -9.34 24.16
C LYS A 61 -14.89 -7.96 23.57
N ALA A 62 -14.05 -7.16 24.21
CA ALA A 62 -13.64 -5.86 23.67
C ALA A 62 -12.83 -5.99 22.36
N ILE A 63 -11.89 -6.92 22.27
CA ILE A 63 -11.13 -7.17 21.02
C ILE A 63 -12.05 -7.66 19.90
N GLU A 64 -12.96 -8.59 20.20
CA GLU A 64 -13.92 -9.13 19.24
C GLU A 64 -14.83 -8.04 18.65
N ALA A 65 -15.28 -7.09 19.48
CA ALA A 65 -16.06 -5.94 19.03
C ALA A 65 -15.26 -4.96 18.14
N ASN A 66 -13.93 -5.01 18.19
CA ASN A 66 -13.02 -4.05 17.54
C ASN A 66 -12.14 -4.66 16.43
N ARG A 67 -12.52 -5.81 15.86
CA ARG A 67 -11.77 -6.48 14.77
C ARG A 67 -12.63 -6.82 13.55
N GLY A 68 -12.01 -7.36 12.51
CA GLY A 68 -12.71 -7.89 11.33
C GLY A 68 -13.08 -6.82 10.30
N LEU A 69 -13.97 -7.20 9.37
CA LEU A 69 -14.21 -6.45 8.13
C LEU A 69 -14.62 -4.99 8.36
N THR A 70 -15.54 -4.73 9.31
CA THR A 70 -16.01 -3.37 9.61
C THR A 70 -14.86 -2.44 9.96
N TRP A 71 -13.92 -2.90 10.78
CA TRP A 71 -12.75 -2.14 11.19
C TRP A 71 -11.71 -2.03 10.07
N SER A 72 -11.53 -3.09 9.26
CA SER A 72 -10.70 -3.02 8.05
C SER A 72 -11.21 -1.98 7.06
N ILE A 73 -12.52 -1.91 6.82
CA ILE A 73 -13.14 -0.90 5.93
C ILE A 73 -13.00 0.50 6.53
N ARG A 74 -13.17 0.66 7.84
CA ARG A 74 -12.93 1.94 8.51
C ARG A 74 -11.48 2.40 8.33
N ALA A 75 -10.52 1.51 8.52
CA ALA A 75 -9.10 1.81 8.28
C ALA A 75 -8.83 2.17 6.81
N ALA A 76 -9.42 1.44 5.85
CA ALA A 76 -9.30 1.76 4.43
C ALA A 76 -9.80 3.17 4.10
N LYS A 77 -10.95 3.58 4.66
CA LYS A 77 -11.48 4.95 4.50
C LYS A 77 -10.55 6.02 5.08
N LEU A 78 -9.94 5.76 6.23
CA LEU A 78 -8.95 6.68 6.82
C LEU A 78 -7.72 6.82 5.92
N TYR A 79 -7.22 5.71 5.37
CA TYR A 79 -6.11 5.73 4.42
C TYR A 79 -6.46 6.47 3.12
N GLU A 80 -7.68 6.30 2.62
CA GLU A 80 -8.15 7.02 1.43
C GLU A 80 -8.24 8.53 1.68
N ASN A 81 -8.76 8.94 2.84
CA ASN A 81 -8.77 10.36 3.22
C ASN A 81 -7.36 10.94 3.31
N ALA A 82 -6.41 10.17 3.87
CA ALA A 82 -5.00 10.58 3.91
C ALA A 82 -4.39 10.66 2.50
N ARG A 83 -4.75 9.74 1.59
CA ARG A 83 -4.34 9.76 0.18
C ARG A 83 -4.82 11.03 -0.51
N LEU A 84 -6.11 11.36 -0.37
CA LEU A 84 -6.71 12.58 -0.93
C LEU A 84 -6.04 13.85 -0.38
N GLY A 85 -5.78 13.89 0.93
CA GLY A 85 -5.06 14.99 1.58
C GLY A 85 -3.61 15.12 1.11
N GLY A 86 -2.93 13.99 0.86
CA GLY A 86 -1.59 13.95 0.27
C GLY A 86 -1.56 14.52 -1.14
N ILE A 87 -2.50 14.09 -2.00
CA ILE A 87 -2.66 14.60 -3.38
C ILE A 87 -2.93 16.10 -3.38
N LYS A 88 -3.85 16.57 -2.53
CA LYS A 88 -4.16 18.00 -2.40
C LYS A 88 -2.90 18.80 -2.03
N MET A 89 -2.19 18.35 -0.99
CA MET A 89 -0.97 19.00 -0.52
C MET A 89 0.10 19.12 -1.61
N VAL A 90 0.38 18.04 -2.35
CA VAL A 90 1.41 18.09 -3.42
C VAL A 90 0.97 18.99 -4.58
N LYS A 91 -0.34 19.03 -4.92
CA LYS A 91 -0.88 19.90 -5.98
C LYS A 91 -0.85 21.38 -5.62
N GLU A 92 -1.08 21.73 -4.36
CA GLU A 92 -1.14 23.14 -3.90
C GLU A 92 0.26 23.74 -3.68
N ARG A 93 1.28 22.90 -3.56
CA ARG A 93 2.64 23.33 -3.29
C ARG A 93 3.34 23.79 -4.58
N LYS A 94 3.84 25.04 -4.56
CA LYS A 94 4.40 25.74 -5.73
C LYS A 94 5.65 25.11 -6.34
N ASP A 95 6.44 24.39 -5.54
CA ASP A 95 7.69 23.76 -5.99
C ASP A 95 7.54 22.25 -6.30
N THR A 96 6.30 21.77 -6.47
CA THR A 96 6.01 20.40 -6.91
C THR A 96 5.89 20.31 -8.43
N ASN A 97 6.60 19.36 -9.03
CA ASN A 97 6.30 18.87 -10.37
C ASN A 97 5.53 17.56 -10.27
N ILE A 98 4.32 17.51 -10.84
CA ILE A 98 3.50 16.30 -10.88
C ILE A 98 3.51 15.73 -12.29
N THR A 99 4.03 14.52 -12.44
CA THR A 99 3.99 13.75 -13.68
C THR A 99 2.85 12.75 -13.61
N LYS A 100 2.06 12.66 -14.68
CA LYS A 100 1.06 11.63 -14.88
C LYS A 100 1.47 10.79 -16.07
N LEU A 101 1.28 9.47 -15.98
CA LEU A 101 1.47 8.59 -17.12
C LEU A 101 0.43 8.89 -18.20
N THR A 102 0.89 8.96 -19.44
CA THR A 102 0.01 8.88 -20.61
C THR A 102 -0.65 7.51 -20.69
N ALA A 103 -1.71 7.38 -21.50
CA ALA A 103 -2.36 6.09 -21.72
C ALA A 103 -1.39 5.03 -22.31
N ALA A 104 -0.50 5.45 -23.20
CA ALA A 104 0.52 4.58 -23.81
C ALA A 104 1.55 4.11 -22.77
N GLU A 105 2.06 5.00 -21.92
CA GLU A 105 2.99 4.64 -20.85
C GLU A 105 2.33 3.74 -19.80
N LYS A 106 1.09 4.06 -19.41
CA LYS A 106 0.33 3.21 -18.48
C LYS A 106 0.18 1.80 -19.06
N LYS A 107 -0.20 1.67 -20.33
CA LYS A 107 -0.30 0.36 -20.99
C LYS A 107 1.04 -0.37 -21.00
N LEU A 108 2.13 0.32 -21.34
CA LEU A 108 3.48 -0.27 -21.31
C LEU A 108 3.82 -0.81 -19.91
N TRP A 109 3.48 -0.07 -18.85
CA TRP A 109 3.73 -0.50 -17.48
C TRP A 109 2.86 -1.67 -17.07
N ASP A 110 1.56 -1.62 -17.39
CA ASP A 110 0.62 -2.72 -17.13
C ASP A 110 1.10 -4.02 -17.78
N ASP A 111 1.50 -3.98 -19.05
CA ASP A 111 2.00 -5.14 -19.79
C ASP A 111 3.27 -5.73 -19.14
N ARG A 112 4.18 -4.87 -18.65
CA ARG A 112 5.43 -5.29 -17.99
C ARG A 112 5.21 -5.86 -16.59
N ILE A 113 4.28 -5.30 -15.83
CA ILE A 113 4.01 -5.69 -14.44
C ILE A 113 3.11 -6.93 -14.37
N THR A 114 2.27 -7.16 -15.39
CA THR A 114 1.34 -8.31 -15.41
C THR A 114 2.05 -9.65 -15.23
N GLN A 115 3.25 -9.80 -15.83
CA GLN A 115 4.03 -11.03 -15.72
C GLN A 115 4.49 -11.31 -14.27
N ILE A 116 4.71 -10.28 -13.45
CA ILE A 116 5.15 -10.43 -12.06
C ILE A 116 4.15 -11.24 -11.25
N ALA A 117 2.84 -11.05 -11.49
CA ALA A 117 1.79 -11.80 -10.80
C ALA A 117 1.81 -13.29 -11.15
N GLU A 118 2.06 -13.62 -12.43
CA GLU A 118 2.18 -15.02 -12.86
C GLU A 118 3.45 -15.67 -12.32
N ASP A 119 4.58 -14.98 -12.35
CA ASP A 119 5.85 -15.46 -11.79
C ASP A 119 5.73 -15.73 -10.29
N TRP A 120 4.99 -14.88 -9.58
CA TRP A 120 4.67 -15.07 -8.16
C TRP A 120 3.83 -16.33 -7.93
N VAL A 121 2.78 -16.57 -8.73
CA VAL A 121 1.98 -17.81 -8.65
C VAL A 121 2.87 -19.04 -8.85
N VAL A 122 3.65 -19.07 -9.93
CA VAL A 122 4.55 -20.19 -10.26
C VAL A 122 5.55 -20.44 -9.14
N ARG A 123 6.16 -19.39 -8.59
CA ARG A 123 7.12 -19.50 -7.49
C ARG A 123 6.52 -20.17 -6.26
N PHE A 124 5.33 -19.75 -5.84
CA PHE A 124 4.71 -20.29 -4.63
C PHE A 124 4.15 -21.70 -4.83
N GLU A 125 3.61 -22.01 -6.01
CA GLU A 125 3.16 -23.37 -6.33
C GLU A 125 4.34 -24.36 -6.38
N LYS A 126 5.49 -23.95 -6.95
CA LYS A 126 6.73 -24.75 -6.89
C LYS A 126 7.24 -24.97 -5.47
N ALA A 127 7.00 -24.02 -4.57
CA ALA A 127 7.34 -24.15 -3.15
C ALA A 127 6.32 -25.00 -2.34
N GLY A 128 5.33 -25.61 -3.01
CA GLY A 128 4.35 -26.50 -2.40
C GLY A 128 3.11 -25.80 -1.82
N TYR A 129 2.98 -24.48 -2.00
CA TYR A 129 1.76 -23.77 -1.61
C TYR A 129 0.66 -23.99 -2.65
N LYS A 130 -0.57 -24.20 -2.20
CA LYS A 130 -1.71 -24.54 -3.07
C LYS A 130 -2.62 -23.33 -3.30
N ASP A 131 -3.40 -23.40 -4.38
CA ASP A 131 -4.49 -22.47 -4.71
C ASP A 131 -4.07 -21.02 -5.05
N TYR A 132 -2.78 -20.72 -5.24
CA TYR A 132 -2.31 -19.36 -5.52
C TYR A 132 -2.91 -18.77 -6.80
N ARG A 133 -3.03 -19.58 -7.87
CA ARG A 133 -3.74 -19.16 -9.08
C ARG A 133 -5.20 -18.79 -8.82
N LYS A 134 -5.89 -19.57 -7.98
CA LYS A 134 -7.28 -19.30 -7.58
C LYS A 134 -7.39 -18.02 -6.73
N MET A 135 -6.45 -17.80 -5.81
CA MET A 135 -6.38 -16.57 -5.01
C MET A 135 -6.16 -15.33 -5.88
N LEU A 136 -5.25 -15.41 -6.86
CA LEU A 136 -5.00 -14.32 -7.80
C LEU A 136 -6.25 -13.99 -8.63
N ALA A 137 -6.94 -15.01 -9.14
CA ALA A 137 -8.18 -14.82 -9.89
C ALA A 137 -9.28 -14.16 -9.02
N ALA A 138 -9.46 -14.61 -7.78
CA ALA A 138 -10.43 -14.03 -6.85
C ALA A 138 -10.08 -12.59 -6.41
N TYR A 139 -8.79 -12.25 -6.38
CA TYR A 139 -8.34 -10.88 -6.12
C TYR A 139 -8.64 -9.95 -7.29
N LYS A 140 -8.38 -10.40 -8.53
CA LYS A 140 -8.62 -9.62 -9.76
C LYS A 140 -10.10 -9.45 -10.11
N SER A 141 -10.99 -10.28 -9.57
CA SER A 141 -12.43 -10.25 -9.88
C SER A 141 -13.24 -9.26 -9.02
N LYS A 142 -12.58 -8.45 -8.19
CA LYS A 142 -13.20 -7.47 -7.29
C LYS A 142 -12.72 -6.07 -7.64
#